data_AF-A0A0Q5ZDW5-F1
#
_entry.id   AF-A0A0Q5ZDW5-F1
#
_cell.length_a   1.000
_cell.length_b   1.000
_cell.length_c   1.000
_cell.angle_alpha   90.00
_cell.angle_beta   90.00
_cell.angle_gamma   90.00
#
_symmetry.space_group_name_H-M   'P 1'
#
loop_
_entity.id
_entity.type
_entity.pdbx_description
1 polymer ?
#
loop_
_entity_poly.entity_id
_entity_poly.type
_entity_poly.pdbx_seq_one_letter_code
_entity_poly.pdbx_strand_id
1 'polypeptide(L)'
;MAALPSAAQRRLKRLTAENETSILADARFFERRPDRNHRIRLASRAEVEMIRLLHPDNVITPGMRWYTSVRQIRKGVRLRGFTIGLADLDCDETEEVCRSVYERGRSTREVEIEQSLRLAMEARS
;
A
#
# COMPACT_ATOMS: atom_id res chain seq x y z
N MET A 1 10.21 10.62 14.70
CA MET A 1 9.56 11.56 13.76
C MET A 1 9.07 12.76 14.55
N ALA A 2 9.39 13.98 14.13
CA ALA A 2 8.82 15.19 14.72
C ALA A 2 7.28 15.19 14.54
N ALA A 3 6.55 15.80 15.47
CA ALA A 3 5.10 15.92 15.36
C ALA A 3 4.74 16.77 14.13
N LEU A 4 3.79 16.30 13.31
CA LEU A 4 3.30 17.07 12.16
C LEU A 4 2.65 18.38 12.62
N PRO A 5 2.89 19.52 11.96
CA PRO A 5 2.17 20.77 12.22
C PRO A 5 0.65 20.59 12.10
N SER A 6 -0.15 21.39 12.82
CA SER A 6 -1.62 21.23 12.87
C SER A 6 -2.29 21.28 11.48
N ALA A 7 -1.77 22.11 10.56
CA ALA A 7 -2.22 22.17 9.18
C ALA A 7 -1.92 20.88 8.41
N ALA A 8 -0.73 20.29 8.61
CA ALA A 8 -0.35 19.01 8.01
C ALA A 8 -1.20 17.85 8.55
N GLN A 9 -1.54 17.86 9.85
CA GLN A 9 -2.46 16.87 10.43
C GLN A 9 -3.86 16.95 9.82
N ARG A 10 -4.42 18.16 9.66
CA ARG A 10 -5.73 18.35 8.99
C ARG A 10 -5.69 17.87 7.55
N ARG A 11 -4.61 18.18 6.82
CA ARG A 11 -4.40 17.71 5.45
C ARG A 11 -4.33 16.18 5.38
N LEU A 12 -3.55 15.55 6.27
CA LEU A 12 -3.44 14.09 6.34
C LEU A 12 -4.81 13.45 6.59
N LYS A 13 -5.60 13.97 7.54
CA LYS A 13 -6.95 13.48 7.82
C LYS A 13 -7.85 13.50 6.57
N ARG A 14 -7.81 14.59 5.80
CA ARG A 14 -8.56 14.71 4.54
C ARG A 14 -8.10 13.68 3.51
N LEU A 15 -6.79 13.55 3.31
CA LEU A 15 -6.21 12.59 2.37
C LEU A 15 -6.53 11.14 2.75
N THR A 16 -6.58 10.81 4.04
CA THR A 16 -7.01 9.50 4.52
C THR A 16 -8.46 9.21 4.10
N ALA A 17 -9.37 10.18 4.25
CA ALA A 17 -10.76 10.02 3.83
C ALA A 17 -10.88 9.88 2.29
N GLU A 18 -10.13 10.66 1.52
CA GLU A 18 -10.08 10.54 0.06
C GLU A 18 -9.56 9.16 -0.39
N ASN A 19 -8.61 8.59 0.37
CA ASN A 19 -8.02 7.27 0.08
C ASN A 19 -8.96 6.09 0.36
N GLU A 20 -10.10 6.29 1.02
CA GLU A 20 -11.09 5.25 1.29
C GLU A 20 -11.54 4.55 0.01
N THR A 21 -11.68 5.31 -1.08
CA THR A 21 -12.05 4.77 -2.40
C THR A 21 -11.06 3.70 -2.89
N SER A 22 -9.76 3.96 -2.73
CA SER A 22 -8.69 3.02 -3.10
C SER A 22 -8.70 1.78 -2.21
N ILE A 23 -8.93 1.97 -0.90
CA ILE A 23 -9.07 0.87 0.07
C ILE A 23 -10.23 -0.05 -0.32
N LEU A 24 -11.39 0.51 -0.67
CA LEU A 24 -12.54 -0.28 -1.08
C LEU A 24 -12.31 -0.95 -2.45
N ALA A 25 -11.61 -0.30 -3.37
CA ALA A 25 -11.24 -0.89 -4.65
C ALA A 25 -10.34 -2.12 -4.48
N ASP A 26 -9.41 -2.08 -3.52
CA ASP A 26 -8.56 -3.22 -3.18
C ASP A 26 -9.38 -4.36 -2.57
N ALA A 27 -10.33 -4.08 -1.69
CA ALA A 27 -11.22 -5.11 -1.14
C ALA A 27 -12.04 -5.81 -2.24
N ARG A 28 -12.67 -5.03 -3.13
CA ARG A 28 -13.44 -5.56 -4.26
C ARG A 28 -12.61 -6.38 -5.24
N PHE A 29 -11.32 -6.06 -5.40
CA PHE A 29 -10.41 -6.85 -6.25
C PHE A 29 -10.28 -8.27 -5.71
N PHE A 30 -9.94 -8.42 -4.42
CA PHE A 30 -9.75 -9.74 -3.82
C PHE A 30 -11.07 -10.53 -3.68
N GLU A 31 -12.20 -9.84 -3.51
CA GLU A 31 -13.52 -10.50 -3.54
C GLU A 31 -13.82 -11.12 -4.91
N ARG A 32 -13.44 -10.44 -6.01
CA ARG A 32 -13.62 -10.96 -7.38
C ARG A 32 -12.55 -11.98 -7.79
N ARG A 33 -11.44 -12.03 -7.08
CA ARG A 33 -10.27 -12.85 -7.39
C ARG A 33 -9.84 -13.65 -6.15
N PRO A 34 -10.61 -14.68 -5.75
CA PRO A 34 -10.32 -15.48 -4.56
C PRO A 34 -9.05 -16.31 -4.70
N ASP A 35 -8.55 -16.49 -5.93
CA ASP A 35 -7.25 -17.07 -6.26
C ASP A 35 -6.07 -16.14 -5.94
N ARG A 36 -6.34 -14.85 -5.71
CA ARG A 36 -5.33 -13.80 -5.56
C ARG A 36 -5.17 -13.38 -4.12
N ASN A 37 -3.93 -13.11 -3.78
CA ASN A 37 -3.48 -12.78 -2.43
C ASN A 37 -2.59 -11.54 -2.43
N HIS A 38 -2.07 -11.19 -3.61
CA HIS A 38 -1.30 -9.99 -3.89
C HIS A 38 -1.86 -9.23 -5.09
N ARG A 39 -1.69 -7.91 -5.05
CA ARG A 39 -2.05 -7.00 -6.14
C ARG A 39 -0.99 -5.92 -6.26
N ILE A 40 -0.63 -5.54 -7.47
CA ILE A 40 0.04 -4.27 -7.75
C ILE A 40 -0.96 -3.36 -8.46
N ARG A 41 -0.91 -2.07 -8.17
CA ARG A 41 -1.62 -1.05 -8.92
C ARG A 41 -0.86 0.26 -8.89
N LEU A 42 -1.19 1.16 -9.80
CA LEU A 42 -0.78 2.54 -9.66
C LEU A 42 -1.28 3.12 -8.32
N ALA A 43 -0.42 3.87 -7.64
CA ALA A 43 -0.82 4.58 -6.43
C ALA A 43 -1.84 5.67 -6.79
N SER A 44 -2.88 5.79 -5.97
CA SER A 44 -3.87 6.85 -6.13
C SER A 44 -3.25 8.22 -5.86
N ARG A 45 -3.91 9.28 -6.35
CA ARG A 45 -3.48 10.65 -6.07
C ARG A 45 -3.39 10.93 -4.56
N ALA A 46 -4.37 10.48 -3.78
CA ALA A 46 -4.37 10.66 -2.33
C ALA A 46 -3.17 9.96 -1.66
N GLU A 47 -2.83 8.75 -2.09
CA GLU A 47 -1.65 8.02 -1.60
C GLU A 47 -0.35 8.76 -1.93
N VAL A 48 -0.18 9.22 -3.19
CA VAL A 48 0.99 10.01 -3.60
C VAL A 48 1.12 11.29 -2.77
N GLU A 49 0.01 11.99 -2.54
CA GLU A 49 0.00 13.21 -1.72
C GLU A 49 0.31 12.93 -0.24
N MET A 50 -0.16 11.81 0.32
CA MET A 50 0.21 11.40 1.68
C MET A 50 1.69 11.07 1.79
N ILE A 51 2.26 10.34 0.83
CA ILE A 51 3.68 10.00 0.82
C ILE A 51 4.52 11.28 0.79
N ARG A 52 4.19 12.24 -0.09
CA ARG A 52 4.90 13.53 -0.16
C ARG A 52 4.74 14.37 1.12
N LEU A 53 3.62 14.25 1.81
CA LEU A 53 3.39 14.95 3.08
C LEU A 53 4.22 14.36 4.22
N LEU A 54 4.36 13.03 4.26
CA LEU A 54 5.07 12.30 5.32
C LEU A 54 6.58 12.18 5.06
N HIS A 55 6.97 12.18 3.79
CA HIS A 55 8.32 12.00 3.29
C HIS A 55 8.60 13.04 2.19
N PRO A 56 8.75 14.33 2.56
CA PRO A 56 8.92 15.41 1.59
C PRO A 56 10.18 15.24 0.71
N ASP A 57 11.19 14.55 1.21
CA ASP A 57 12.44 14.29 0.50
C ASP A 57 12.35 13.12 -0.49
N ASN A 58 11.22 12.40 -0.54
CA ASN A 58 10.98 11.35 -1.53
C ASN A 58 10.63 11.98 -2.90
N VAL A 59 11.66 12.48 -3.58
CA VAL A 59 11.57 12.98 -4.95
C VAL A 59 11.54 11.78 -5.91
N ILE A 60 10.55 11.76 -6.81
CA ILE A 60 10.44 10.73 -7.84
C ILE A 60 11.33 11.12 -9.01
N THR A 61 12.22 10.22 -9.43
CA THR A 61 13.01 10.38 -10.65
C THR A 61 12.10 10.51 -11.88
N PRO A 62 12.39 11.41 -12.84
CA PRO A 62 11.63 11.51 -14.08
C PRO A 62 11.49 10.14 -14.78
N GLY A 63 10.31 9.87 -15.33
CA GLY A 63 9.99 8.55 -15.92
C GLY A 63 9.57 7.48 -14.92
N MET A 64 9.54 7.77 -13.62
CA MET A 64 9.04 6.87 -12.58
C MET A 64 7.69 7.33 -11.99
N ARG A 65 6.97 6.38 -11.37
CA ARG A 65 5.69 6.59 -10.69
C ARG A 65 5.61 5.79 -9.39
N TRP A 66 4.72 6.22 -8.50
CA TRP A 66 4.36 5.44 -7.32
C TRP A 66 3.38 4.34 -7.67
N TYR A 67 3.64 3.15 -7.14
CA TYR A 67 2.77 1.99 -7.17
C TYR A 67 2.43 1.57 -5.74
N THR A 68 1.29 0.92 -5.60
CA THR A 68 0.86 0.30 -4.35
C THR A 68 0.85 -1.21 -4.52
N SER A 69 1.70 -1.89 -3.77
CA SER A 69 1.65 -3.34 -3.60
C SER A 69 0.77 -3.68 -2.41
N VAL A 70 -0.25 -4.50 -2.63
CA VAL A 70 -1.25 -4.86 -1.61
C VAL A 70 -1.15 -6.34 -1.33
N ARG A 71 -1.10 -6.71 -0.05
CA ARG A 71 -1.21 -8.10 0.43
C ARG A 71 -2.51 -8.26 1.21
N GLN A 72 -3.34 -9.22 0.82
CA GLN A 72 -4.47 -9.65 1.66
C GLN A 72 -4.01 -10.69 2.69
N ILE A 73 -3.91 -10.30 3.95
CA ILE A 73 -3.52 -11.23 5.02
C ILE A 73 -4.67 -12.17 5.36
N ARG A 74 -5.89 -11.62 5.39
CA ARG A 74 -7.17 -12.34 5.42
C ARG A 74 -8.27 -11.45 4.88
N LYS A 75 -9.49 -11.99 4.71
CA LYS A 75 -10.65 -11.16 4.38
C LYS A 75 -10.82 -10.02 5.39
N GLY A 76 -10.91 -8.79 4.89
CA GLY A 76 -11.00 -7.56 5.69
C GLY A 76 -9.65 -6.96 6.13
N VAL A 77 -8.56 -7.72 6.21
CA VAL A 77 -7.25 -7.23 6.68
C VAL A 77 -6.22 -7.28 5.55
N ARG A 78 -5.70 -6.11 5.18
CA ARG A 78 -4.74 -5.95 4.09
C ARG A 78 -3.59 -5.05 4.51
N LEU A 79 -2.40 -5.35 4.01
CA LEU A 79 -1.23 -4.46 4.08
C LEU A 79 -1.01 -3.80 2.73
N ARG A 80 -0.53 -2.55 2.77
CA ARG A 80 -0.20 -1.75 1.58
C ARG A 80 1.20 -1.20 1.74
N GLY A 81 2.08 -1.59 0.82
CA GLY A 81 3.40 -1.00 0.63
C GLY A 81 3.39 -0.06 -0.56
N PHE A 82 4.23 0.97 -0.52
CA PHE A 82 4.39 1.93 -1.60
C PHE A 82 5.78 1.80 -2.20
N THR A 83 5.85 1.59 -3.51
CA THR A 83 7.11 1.42 -4.24
C THR A 83 7.16 2.35 -5.45
N ILE A 84 8.36 2.65 -5.92
CA ILE A 84 8.60 3.43 -7.12
C ILE A 84 9.00 2.48 -8.25
N GLY A 85 8.42 2.66 -9.43
CA GLY A 85 8.75 1.89 -10.62
C GLY A 85 8.68 2.73 -11.89
N LEU A 86 9.04 2.16 -13.03
CA LEU A 86 8.91 2.83 -14.33
C LEU A 86 7.45 3.18 -14.62
N ALA A 87 7.22 4.28 -15.34
CA ALA A 87 5.87 4.84 -15.53
C ALA A 87 4.92 3.99 -16.38
N ASP A 88 5.46 3.04 -17.12
CA ASP A 88 4.82 2.19 -18.12
C ASP A 88 4.68 0.72 -17.67
N LEU A 89 4.95 0.42 -16.40
CA LEU A 89 4.76 -0.92 -15.86
C LEU A 89 3.29 -1.34 -15.94
N ASP A 90 3.05 -2.55 -16.44
CA ASP A 90 1.76 -3.20 -16.34
C ASP A 90 1.47 -3.54 -14.87
N CYS A 91 0.21 -3.42 -14.49
CA CYS A 91 -0.28 -3.77 -13.17
C CYS A 91 -1.17 -5.02 -13.19
N ASP A 92 -1.59 -5.52 -14.36
CA ASP A 92 -2.37 -6.76 -14.49
C ASP A 92 -1.45 -7.99 -14.51
N GLU A 93 -0.61 -8.07 -13.49
CA GLU A 93 0.42 -9.08 -13.38
C GLU A 93 -0.09 -10.33 -12.64
N THR A 94 0.62 -11.43 -12.86
CA THR A 94 0.34 -12.70 -12.19
C THR A 94 0.48 -12.59 -10.67
N GLU A 95 -0.13 -13.53 -9.94
CA GLU A 95 0.02 -13.62 -8.47
C GLU A 95 1.50 -13.74 -8.06
N GLU A 96 2.29 -14.51 -8.81
CA GLU A 96 3.70 -14.73 -8.54
C GLU A 96 4.52 -13.45 -8.66
N VAL A 97 4.30 -12.67 -9.72
CA VAL A 97 4.96 -11.37 -9.93
C VAL A 97 4.52 -10.39 -8.83
N CYS A 98 3.22 -10.31 -8.54
CA CYS A 98 2.69 -9.44 -7.50
C CYS A 98 3.28 -9.75 -6.12
N ARG A 99 3.40 -11.04 -5.78
CA ARG A 99 4.06 -11.52 -4.56
C ARG A 99 5.53 -11.11 -4.55
N SER A 100 6.27 -11.36 -5.62
CA SER A 100 7.70 -11.05 -5.70
C SER A 100 7.97 -9.56 -5.46
N VAL A 101 7.21 -8.67 -6.09
CA VAL A 101 7.34 -7.22 -5.90
C VAL A 101 7.01 -6.81 -4.46
N TYR A 102 5.92 -7.35 -3.89
CA TYR A 102 5.56 -7.08 -2.51
C TYR A 102 6.67 -7.54 -1.54
N GLU A 103 7.17 -8.77 -1.70
CA GLU A 103 8.18 -9.33 -0.83
C GLU A 103 9.51 -8.57 -0.89
N ARG A 104 9.95 -8.17 -2.09
CA ARG A 104 11.17 -7.38 -2.30
C ARG A 104 11.03 -5.93 -1.86
N GLY A 105 9.83 -5.37 -1.92
CA GLY A 105 9.55 -3.97 -1.57
C GLY A 105 9.40 -3.71 -0.07
N ARG A 106 9.30 -4.76 0.75
CA ARG A 106 9.13 -4.62 2.20
C ARG A 106 10.45 -4.37 2.93
N SER A 107 10.39 -3.48 3.91
CA SER A 107 11.39 -3.30 4.96
C SER A 107 11.27 -4.39 6.04
N THR A 108 12.33 -4.59 6.84
CA THR A 108 12.32 -5.48 8.01
C THR A 108 11.15 -5.17 8.96
N ARG A 109 10.87 -3.89 9.17
CA ARG A 109 9.76 -3.43 10.02
C ARG A 109 8.39 -3.85 9.47
N GLU A 110 8.18 -3.80 8.17
CA GLU A 110 6.92 -4.24 7.57
C GLU A 110 6.74 -5.76 7.68
N VAL A 111 7.83 -6.53 7.60
CA VAL A 111 7.81 -7.97 7.87
C VAL A 111 7.40 -8.26 9.31
N GLU A 112 7.98 -7.56 10.28
CA GLU A 112 7.63 -7.70 11.71
C GLU A 112 6.16 -7.34 11.99
N ILE A 113 5.66 -6.26 11.38
CA ILE A 113 4.26 -5.85 11.50
C ILE A 113 3.33 -6.93 10.93
N GLU A 114 3.66 -7.48 9.77
CA GLU A 114 2.86 -8.54 9.14
C GLU A 114 2.81 -9.81 9.99
N GLN A 115 3.95 -10.24 10.51
CA GLN A 115 4.04 -11.40 11.40
C GLN A 115 3.24 -11.18 12.69
N SER A 116 3.38 -10.01 13.31
CA SER A 116 2.64 -9.64 14.52
C SER A 116 1.13 -9.64 14.28
N LEU A 117 0.69 -9.12 13.13
CA LEU A 117 -0.72 -9.14 12.75
C LEU A 117 -1.26 -10.55 12.53
N ARG A 118 -0.48 -11.44 11.91
CA ARG A 118 -0.87 -12.85 11.74
C ARG A 118 -1.04 -13.56 13.07
N LEU A 119 -0.03 -13.47 13.95
CA LEU A 119 -0.06 -14.08 15.28
C LEU A 119 -1.24 -13.57 16.12
N ALA A 120 -1.48 -12.26 16.10
CA ALA A 120 -2.60 -11.65 16.83
C ALA A 120 -3.98 -12.08 16.30
N MET A 121 -4.07 -12.50 15.03
CA MET A 121 -5.29 -13.00 14.43
C MET A 121 -5.51 -14.49 14.74
N GLU A 122 -4.45 -15.31 14.71
CA GLU A 122 -4.49 -16.73 15.07
C GLU A 122 -4.86 -16.93 16.55
N ALA A 123 -4.38 -16.06 17.44
CA ALA A 123 -4.72 -16.11 18.86
C ALA A 123 -6.20 -15.75 19.18
N ARG A 124 -6.97 -15.27 18.20
CA ARG A 124 -8.38 -14.85 18.35
C ARG A 124 -9.37 -15.78 17.65
N SER A 125 -8.89 -16.81 16.96
CA SER A 125 -9.65 -17.86 16.28
C SER A 125 -9.67 -19.14 17.10
#